data_AF-A0A922YWJ7-F1
#
_entry.id   AF-A0A922YWJ7-F1
#
_cell.length_a   1.000
_cell.length_b   1.000
_cell.length_c   1.000
_cell.angle_alpha   90.00
_cell.angle_beta   90.00
_cell.angle_gamma   90.00
#
_symmetry.space_group_name_H-M   'P 1'
#
loop_
_entity.id
_entity.type
_entity.pdbx_description
1 polymer ?
#
loop_
_entity_poly.entity_id
_entity_poly.type
_entity_poly.pdbx_seq_one_letter_code
_entity_poly.pdbx_strand_id
1 'polypeptide(L)' 'PGDDFYEALIDTHRDLSDEQSQLLNAKLILLLANQVGDITVLKQAMATARQGV' A
#
# COMPACT_ATOMS: atom_id res chain seq x y z
N PRO A 1 -8.72 -7.54 -13.83
CA PRO A 1 -8.83 -6.79 -12.56
C PRO A 1 -7.49 -6.49 -11.87
N GLY A 2 -6.46 -7.34 -12.04
CA GLY A 2 -5.11 -7.05 -11.52
C GLY A 2 -4.44 -5.89 -12.27
N ASP A 3 -4.53 -5.88 -13.60
CA ASP A 3 -3.77 -4.96 -14.45
C ASP A 3 -4.13 -3.47 -14.21
N ASP A 4 -5.43 -3.13 -14.14
CA ASP A 4 -5.87 -1.73 -13.96
C ASP A 4 -5.37 -1.11 -12.64
N PHE A 5 -5.28 -1.91 -11.57
CA PHE A 5 -4.78 -1.44 -10.28
C PHE A 5 -3.26 -1.24 -10.31
N TYR A 6 -2.52 -2.18 -10.91
CA TYR A 6 -1.07 -2.05 -11.03
C TYR A 6 -0.69 -0.87 -11.93
N GLU A 7 -1.41 -0.64 -13.01
CA GLU A 7 -1.21 0.52 -13.89
C GLU A 7 -1.47 1.83 -13.13
N ALA A 8 -2.61 1.95 -12.43
CA ALA A 8 -2.91 3.13 -11.63
C ALA A 8 -1.88 3.37 -10.52
N LEU A 9 -1.35 2.31 -9.90
CA LEU A 9 -0.31 2.43 -8.88
C LEU A 9 1.00 2.95 -9.50
N ILE A 10 1.44 2.39 -10.63
CA ILE A 10 2.64 2.84 -11.35
C ILE A 10 2.51 4.31 -11.74
N ASP A 11 1.37 4.70 -12.30
CA ASP A 11 1.12 6.07 -12.71
C ASP A 11 1.11 7.04 -11.53
N THR A 12 0.62 6.59 -10.38
CA THR A 12 0.63 7.38 -9.14
C THR A 12 2.05 7.66 -8.63
N HIS A 13 3.03 6.82 -8.99
CA HIS A 13 4.45 7.01 -8.65
C HIS A 13 5.22 7.84 -9.69
N ARG A 14 4.62 8.13 -10.85
CA ARG A 14 5.28 8.86 -11.92
C ARG A 14 5.72 10.25 -11.44
N ASP A 15 6.93 10.66 -11.83
CA ASP A 15 7.54 11.95 -11.51
C ASP A 15 7.83 12.19 -10.01
N LEU A 16 7.71 11.18 -9.15
CA LEU A 16 8.09 11.25 -7.74
C LEU A 16 9.55 10.83 -7.53
N SER A 17 10.23 11.50 -6.60
CA SER A 17 11.50 10.99 -6.04
C SER A 17 11.25 9.71 -5.22
N ASP A 18 12.33 9.01 -4.88
CA ASP A 18 12.25 7.83 -4.01
C ASP A 18 11.64 8.17 -2.64
N GLU A 19 12.01 9.29 -2.03
CA GLU A 19 11.44 9.74 -0.76
C GLU A 19 9.96 10.09 -0.88
N GLN A 20 9.56 10.73 -1.98
CA GLN A 20 8.16 11.06 -2.25
C GLN A 20 7.33 9.79 -2.49
N SER A 21 7.88 8.82 -3.20
CA SER A 21 7.26 7.50 -3.42
C SER A 21 7.08 6.73 -2.11
N GLN A 22 8.07 6.77 -1.21
CA GLN A 22 7.93 6.17 0.12
C GLN A 22 6.85 6.85 0.96
N LEU A 23 6.79 8.20 0.93
CA LEU A 23 5.75 8.95 1.61
C LEU A 23 4.35 8.64 1.05
N LEU A 24 4.24 8.49 -0.27
CA LEU A 24 3.00 8.09 -0.93
C LEU A 24 2.54 6.72 -0.46
N ASN A 25 3.44 5.74 -0.43
CA ASN A 25 3.15 4.39 0.06
C ASN A 25 2.69 4.39 1.52
N ALA A 26 3.35 5.17 2.40
CA ALA A 26 2.94 5.29 3.79
C ALA A 26 1.51 5.87 3.93
N LYS A 27 1.18 6.91 3.15
CA LYS A 27 -0.17 7.50 3.12
C LYS A 27 -1.21 6.51 2.59
N LEU A 28 -0.89 5.80 1.51
CA LEU A 28 -1.78 4.81 0.91
C LEU A 28 -2.08 3.67 1.88
N ILE A 29 -1.07 3.17 2.60
CA ILE A 29 -1.25 2.14 3.65
C ILE A 29 -2.22 2.64 4.73
N LEU A 30 -2.07 3.87 5.21
CA LEU A 30 -2.97 4.43 6.24
C LEU A 30 -4.41 4.58 5.74
N LEU A 31 -4.60 5.04 4.49
CA LEU A 31 -5.92 5.17 3.88
C LEU A 31 -6.61 3.82 3.71
N LEU A 32 -5.88 2.82 3.20
CA LEU A 32 -6.40 1.46 3.05
C LEU A 32 -6.69 0.81 4.41
N ALA A 33 -5.84 1.05 5.42
CA ALA A 33 -6.07 0.56 6.78
C ALA A 33 -7.34 1.16 7.38
N ASN A 34 -7.60 2.46 7.14
CA ASN A 34 -8.83 3.11 7.55
C ASN A 34 -10.06 2.51 6.84
N GLN A 35 -9.95 2.24 5.54
CA GLN A 35 -11.02 1.62 4.75
C GLN A 35 -11.34 0.19 5.22
N VAL A 36 -10.33 -0.58 5.65
CA VAL A 36 -10.51 -1.94 6.19
C VAL A 36 -11.18 -1.90 7.57
N GLY A 37 -10.79 -0.98 8.45
CA GLY A 37 -11.43 -0.73 9.74
C GLY A 37 -11.26 -1.81 10.83
N ASP A 38 -10.89 -3.04 10.47
CA ASP A 38 -10.69 -4.15 11.41
C ASP A 38 -9.20 -4.38 11.74
N ILE A 39 -8.84 -4.11 13.00
CA ILE A 39 -7.48 -4.28 13.52
C ILE A 39 -6.98 -5.74 13.48
N THR A 40 -7.87 -6.72 13.54
CA THR A 40 -7.52 -8.15 13.48
C THR A 40 -7.07 -8.51 12.07
N VAL A 41 -7.81 -8.06 11.05
CA VAL A 41 -7.47 -8.23 9.64
C VAL A 41 -6.13 -7.55 9.34
N LEU A 42 -5.94 -6.31 9.82
CA LEU A 42 -4.68 -5.58 9.64
C LEU A 42 -3.48 -6.29 10.29
N LYS A 43 -3.65 -6.84 11.50
CA LYS A 43 -2.59 -7.62 12.18
C LYS A 43 -2.23 -8.89 11.43
N GLN A 44 -3.22 -9.60 10.89
CA GLN A 44 -2.98 -10.77 10.05
C GLN A 44 -2.23 -10.39 8.78
N ALA A 45 -2.67 -9.33 8.08
CA ALA A 45 -2.01 -8.84 6.88
C ALA A 45 -0.54 -8.44 7.14
N MET A 46 -0.26 -7.74 8.25
CA MET A 46 1.12 -7.41 8.65
C MET A 46 1.96 -8.66 8.96
N ALA A 47 1.38 -9.65 9.64
CA ALA A 47 2.06 -10.90 9.93
C ALA A 47 2.40 -11.68 8.64
N THR A 48 1.46 -11.73 7.68
CA THR A 48 1.66 -12.35 6.37
C THR A 48 2.70 -11.59 5.55
N ALA A 49 2.63 -10.25 5.47
CA ALA A 49 3.59 -9.45 4.72
C ALA A 49 5.03 -9.56 5.26
N ARG A 50 5.18 -9.84 6.56
CA ARG A 50 6.49 -10.10 7.18
C ARG A 50 7.05 -11.48 6.83
N GLN A 51 6.24 -12.44 6.38
CA GLN A 51 6.73 -13.75 5.96
C GLN A 51 7.39 -13.63 4.60
N GLY A 52 8.72 -13.67 4.54
CA GLY A 52 9.50 -13.61 3.30
C GLY A 52 10.31 -12.32 3.09
N VAL A 53 10.36 -11.45 4.10
CA VAL A 53 11.38 -10.41 4.27
C VAL A 53 12.44 -10.95 5.24
#